data_AF-L1LEY7-F1
#
_entry.id   AF-L1LEY7-F1
#
_cell.length_a   1.000
_cell.length_b   1.000
_cell.length_c   1.000
_cell.angle_alpha   90.00
_cell.angle_beta   90.00
_cell.angle_gamma   90.00
#
_symmetry.space_group_name_H-M   'P 1'
#
loop_
_entity.id
_entity.type
_entity.pdbx_description
1 polymer ?
#
loop_
_entity_poly.entity_id
_entity_poly.type
_entity_poly.pdbx_seq_one_letter_code
_entity_poly.pdbx_strand_id
1 'polypeptide(L)'
;MGKIRAEILARVEKLAKTKLNGRNMFKAINMFAVSLLNYYTGLLRLLPDDFEALDLDIRKILVKHRIHYLNASPERLYLKRDQCGRGLASATFRSEKMLLTFWDTLRKGSETSRRRALIMKIENEDLTHMSRIEGFVRCKGETATVDNMATCSI
;
A
#
# COMPACT_ATOMS: atom_id res chain seq x y z
N MET A 1 -6.85 -13.24 3.30
CA MET A 1 -5.51 -12.63 3.53
C MET A 1 -4.52 -13.48 4.36
N GLY A 2 -4.98 -14.27 5.35
CA GLY A 2 -4.13 -14.81 6.43
C GLY A 2 -2.75 -15.38 6.04
N LYS A 3 -2.69 -16.30 5.07
CA LYS A 3 -1.41 -16.93 4.66
C LYS A 3 -0.42 -15.94 4.04
N ILE A 4 -0.88 -15.05 3.15
CA ILE A 4 -0.01 -14.08 2.46
C ILE A 4 0.47 -13.02 3.44
N ARG A 5 -0.43 -12.49 4.28
CA ARG A 5 -0.07 -11.56 5.35
C ARG A 5 0.99 -12.16 6.27
N ALA A 6 0.80 -13.40 6.72
CA ALA A 6 1.77 -14.10 7.56
C ALA A 6 3.14 -14.25 6.87
N GLU A 7 3.17 -14.59 5.58
CA GLU A 7 4.40 -14.72 4.80
C GLU A 7 5.13 -13.37 4.65
N ILE A 8 4.41 -12.28 4.35
CA ILE A 8 4.98 -10.93 4.27
C ILE A 8 5.60 -10.55 5.62
N LEU A 9 4.87 -10.73 6.71
CA LEU A 9 5.35 -10.41 8.06
C LEU A 9 6.55 -11.29 8.45
N ALA A 10 6.53 -12.58 8.10
CA ALA A 10 7.66 -13.48 8.33
C ALA A 10 8.92 -13.03 7.59
N ARG A 11 8.79 -12.52 6.36
CA ARG A 11 9.94 -11.95 5.61
C ARG A 11 10.45 -10.67 6.24
N VAL A 12 9.55 -9.77 6.67
CA VAL A 12 9.95 -8.54 7.38
C VAL A 12 10.65 -8.88 8.69
N GLU A 13 10.15 -9.83 9.47
CA GLU A 13 10.77 -10.29 10.72
C GLU A 13 12.16 -10.89 10.48
N LYS A 14 12.32 -11.71 9.43
CA LYS A 14 13.63 -12.25 9.04
C LYS A 14 14.62 -11.15 8.66
N LEU A 15 14.18 -10.17 7.86
CA LEU A 15 15.01 -9.02 7.48
C LEU A 15 15.35 -8.16 8.69
N ALA A 16 14.42 -7.93 9.61
CA ALA A 16 14.63 -7.12 10.81
C ALA A 16 15.71 -7.69 11.74
N LYS A 17 15.91 -9.02 11.73
CA LYS A 17 16.98 -9.69 12.48
C LYS A 17 18.37 -9.55 11.84
N THR A 18 18.43 -9.12 10.58
CA THR A 18 19.72 -8.91 9.90
C THR A 18 20.37 -7.60 10.36
N LYS A 19 21.71 -7.56 10.38
CA LYS A 19 22.48 -6.35 10.72
C LYS A 19 22.66 -5.41 9.52
N LEU A 20 21.62 -5.24 8.70
CA LEU A 20 21.66 -4.32 7.56
C LEU A 20 21.61 -2.86 8.02
N ASN A 21 22.32 -1.99 7.32
CA ASN A 21 22.19 -0.55 7.55
C ASN A 21 20.75 -0.08 7.24
N GLY A 22 20.33 1.04 7.83
CA GLY A 22 18.96 1.51 7.70
C GLY A 22 18.53 1.77 6.25
N ARG A 23 19.43 2.18 5.35
CA ARG A 23 19.10 2.39 3.92
C ARG A 23 18.80 1.06 3.21
N ASN A 24 19.65 0.07 3.42
CA ASN A 24 19.55 -1.25 2.81
C ASN A 24 18.41 -2.06 3.43
N MET A 25 18.11 -1.85 4.72
CA MET A 25 16.98 -2.49 5.40
C MET A 25 15.65 -2.17 4.71
N PHE A 26 15.30 -0.88 4.55
CA PHE A 26 14.04 -0.52 3.88
C PHE A 26 14.03 -0.88 2.40
N LYS A 27 15.19 -0.80 1.72
CA LYS A 27 15.32 -1.27 0.34
C LYS A 27 15.04 -2.78 0.23
N ALA A 28 15.56 -3.58 1.16
CA ALA A 28 15.34 -5.02 1.22
C ALA A 28 13.87 -5.35 1.52
N ILE A 29 13.23 -4.65 2.47
CA ILE A 29 11.81 -4.84 2.77
C ILE A 29 10.94 -4.57 1.53
N ASN A 30 11.19 -3.46 0.84
CA ASN A 30 10.47 -3.11 -0.39
C ASN A 30 10.67 -4.16 -1.49
N MET A 31 11.87 -4.73 -1.59
CA MET A 31 12.22 -5.69 -2.64
C MET A 31 11.71 -7.11 -2.34
N PHE A 32 11.76 -7.58 -1.10
CA PHE A 32 11.50 -8.98 -0.75
C PHE A 32 10.13 -9.22 -0.11
N ALA A 33 9.59 -8.24 0.62
CA ALA A 33 8.30 -8.36 1.32
C ALA A 33 7.19 -7.66 0.52
N VAL A 34 7.37 -6.39 0.18
CA VAL A 34 6.35 -5.61 -0.56
C VAL A 34 6.17 -6.13 -2.00
N SER A 35 7.16 -6.82 -2.57
CA SER A 35 7.03 -7.44 -3.88
C SER A 35 5.95 -8.52 -3.95
N LEU A 36 5.66 -9.27 -2.86
CA LEU A 36 4.52 -10.20 -2.88
C LEU A 36 3.20 -9.45 -3.02
N LEU A 37 3.08 -8.28 -2.38
CA LEU A 37 1.87 -7.48 -2.46
C LEU A 37 1.54 -7.16 -3.92
N ASN A 38 2.57 -6.81 -4.71
CA ASN A 38 2.38 -6.51 -6.13
C ASN A 38 1.77 -7.68 -6.92
N TYR A 39 2.09 -8.93 -6.57
CA TYR A 39 1.57 -10.10 -7.28
C TYR A 39 0.09 -10.36 -6.97
N TYR A 40 -0.30 -10.21 -5.70
CA TYR A 40 -1.66 -10.52 -5.26
C TYR A 40 -2.65 -9.36 -5.40
N THR A 41 -2.14 -8.14 -5.54
CA THR A 41 -2.98 -6.95 -5.75
C THR A 41 -3.70 -7.05 -7.10
N GLY A 42 -5.03 -7.01 -7.08
CA GLY A 42 -5.89 -7.16 -8.27
C GLY A 42 -6.28 -8.60 -8.61
N LEU A 43 -5.62 -9.60 -8.00
CA LEU A 43 -6.05 -11.00 -8.09
C LEU A 43 -7.01 -11.37 -6.96
N LEU A 44 -6.68 -10.93 -5.73
CA LEU A 44 -7.51 -11.15 -4.56
C LEU A 44 -8.42 -9.95 -4.31
N ARG A 45 -9.66 -10.23 -3.90
CA ARG A 45 -10.64 -9.23 -3.44
C ARG A 45 -10.28 -8.78 -2.02
N LEU A 46 -9.32 -7.86 -1.94
CA LEU A 46 -8.83 -7.29 -0.70
C LEU A 46 -9.53 -5.95 -0.42
N LEU A 47 -9.82 -5.70 0.86
CA LEU A 47 -10.37 -4.42 1.29
C LEU A 47 -9.24 -3.44 1.65
N PRO A 48 -9.48 -2.12 1.59
CA PRO A 48 -8.51 -1.11 2.01
C PRO A 48 -8.02 -1.32 3.45
N ASP A 49 -8.91 -1.70 4.37
CA ASP A 49 -8.60 -2.01 5.77
C ASP A 49 -7.56 -3.13 5.93
N ASP A 50 -7.54 -4.10 5.01
CA ASP A 50 -6.55 -5.18 5.05
C ASP A 50 -5.13 -4.66 4.80
N PHE A 51 -4.98 -3.66 3.93
CA PHE A 51 -3.69 -3.04 3.62
C PHE A 51 -3.25 -2.12 4.77
N GLU A 52 -4.18 -1.40 5.40
CA GLU A 52 -3.91 -0.60 6.60
C GLU A 52 -3.45 -1.47 7.76
N ALA A 53 -4.15 -2.58 8.01
CA ALA A 53 -3.77 -3.55 9.03
C ALA A 53 -2.38 -4.17 8.77
N LEU A 54 -2.04 -4.42 7.50
CA LEU A 54 -0.71 -4.90 7.11
C LEU A 54 0.37 -3.84 7.41
N ASP A 55 0.14 -2.57 7.04
CA ASP A 55 1.07 -1.47 7.32
C ASP A 55 1.30 -1.29 8.84
N LEU A 56 0.23 -1.41 9.65
CA LEU A 56 0.33 -1.37 11.11
C LEU A 56 1.18 -2.51 11.67
N ASP A 57 0.99 -3.74 11.19
CA ASP A 57 1.76 -4.89 11.66
C ASP A 57 3.23 -4.82 11.27
N ILE A 58 3.53 -4.35 10.06
CA ILE A 58 4.92 -4.08 9.65
C ILE A 58 5.56 -3.06 10.60
N ARG A 59 4.83 -1.99 10.97
CA ARG A 59 5.32 -0.99 11.91
C ARG A 59 5.58 -1.58 13.30
N LYS A 60 4.70 -2.45 13.80
CA LYS A 60 4.92 -3.16 15.09
C LYS A 60 6.21 -3.97 15.07
N ILE A 61 6.50 -4.68 13.97
CA ILE A 61 7.75 -5.43 13.81
C ILE A 61 8.96 -4.49 13.84
N LEU A 62 8.91 -3.37 13.11
CA LEU A 62 10.00 -2.39 13.09
C LEU A 62 10.27 -1.77 14.47
N VAL A 63 9.23 -1.52 15.26
CA VAL A 63 9.35 -1.04 16.64
C VAL A 63 9.93 -2.11 17.56
N LYS A 64 9.46 -3.36 17.43
CA LYS A 64 9.96 -4.51 18.21
C LYS A 64 11.48 -4.72 18.04
N HIS A 65 11.99 -4.58 16.81
CA HIS A 65 13.43 -4.72 16.52
C HIS A 65 14.22 -3.41 16.67
N ARG A 66 13.61 -2.35 17.23
CA ARG A 66 14.23 -1.03 17.43
C ARG A 66 14.78 -0.39 16.13
N ILE A 67 14.21 -0.73 14.98
CA ILE A 67 14.55 -0.14 13.67
C ILE A 67 13.84 1.22 13.51
N HIS A 68 12.65 1.33 14.08
CA HIS A 68 11.86 2.55 14.15
C HIS A 68 11.40 2.77 15.60
N TYR A 69 11.27 4.02 16.02
CA TYR A 69 10.80 4.34 17.36
C TYR A 69 9.29 4.57 17.35
N LEU A 70 8.61 4.26 18.45
CA LEU A 70 7.15 4.39 18.55
C LEU A 70 6.69 5.84 18.40
N ASN A 71 7.46 6.79 18.93
CA ASN A 71 7.22 8.23 18.86
C ASN A 71 7.81 8.89 17.60
N ALA A 72 8.43 8.13 16.70
CA ALA A 72 8.91 8.68 15.43
C ALA A 72 7.72 8.94 14.50
N SER A 73 7.85 9.95 13.64
CA SER A 73 6.75 10.33 12.77
C SER A 73 6.40 9.20 11.77
N PRO A 74 5.12 8.79 11.69
CA PRO A 74 4.69 7.73 10.79
C PRO A 74 4.78 8.17 9.32
N GLU A 75 4.53 9.45 9.03
CA GLU A 75 4.63 10.01 7.68
C GLU A 75 6.04 9.91 7.11
N ARG A 76 7.06 10.24 7.93
CA ARG A 76 8.46 10.16 7.52
C ARG A 76 8.89 8.73 7.19
N LEU A 77 8.25 7.72 7.77
CA LEU A 77 8.54 6.32 7.46
C LEU A 77 8.31 6.01 5.97
N TYR A 78 7.21 6.53 5.42
CA TYR A 78 6.77 6.27 4.05
C TYR A 78 7.31 7.28 3.03
N LEU A 79 7.72 8.46 3.49
CA LEU A 79 8.33 9.48 2.66
C LEU A 79 9.62 8.97 1.99
N LYS A 80 9.87 9.41 0.75
CA LYS A 80 11.07 9.03 0.00
C LYS A 80 12.34 9.49 0.73
N ARG A 81 13.43 8.75 0.54
CA ARG A 81 14.75 9.07 1.11
C ARG A 81 15.30 10.41 0.62
N ASP A 82 15.08 10.71 -0.65
CA ASP A 82 15.50 11.98 -1.28
C ASP A 82 14.77 13.19 -0.68
N GLN A 83 13.63 12.95 -0.03
CA GLN A 83 12.83 13.92 0.70
C GLN A 83 13.01 13.79 2.22
N CYS A 84 14.20 13.38 2.69
CA CYS A 84 14.52 13.20 4.11
C CYS A 84 13.71 12.13 4.87
N GLY A 85 12.97 11.28 4.15
CA GLY A 85 12.20 10.16 4.67
C GLY A 85 13.00 8.88 4.94
N ARG A 86 12.30 7.79 5.27
CA ARG A 86 12.91 6.45 5.44
C ARG A 86 12.73 5.55 4.21
N GLY A 87 11.78 5.85 3.34
CA GLY A 87 11.57 5.20 2.06
C GLY A 87 10.94 3.80 2.14
N LEU A 88 10.18 3.50 3.20
CA LEU A 88 9.35 2.29 3.22
C LEU A 88 8.17 2.48 2.27
N ALA A 89 7.90 1.51 1.40
CA ALA A 89 6.70 1.55 0.56
C ALA A 89 5.48 1.19 1.42
N SER A 90 4.53 2.12 1.55
CA SER A 90 3.24 1.84 2.20
C SER A 90 2.44 0.84 1.38
N ALA A 91 1.92 -0.20 2.04
CA ALA A 91 1.05 -1.19 1.41
C ALA A 91 -0.22 -0.54 0.85
N THR A 92 -0.83 0.37 1.61
CA THR A 92 -2.06 1.08 1.20
C THR A 92 -1.84 1.87 -0.08
N PHE A 93 -0.94 2.85 -0.06
CA PHE A 93 -0.64 3.71 -1.20
C PHE A 93 -0.15 2.91 -2.42
N ARG A 94 0.66 1.87 -2.19
CA ARG A 94 1.14 1.00 -3.27
C ARG A 94 -0.01 0.26 -3.95
N SER A 95 -0.91 -0.33 -3.16
CA SER A 95 -2.06 -1.09 -3.68
C SER A 95 -3.05 -0.21 -4.42
N GLU A 96 -3.38 0.97 -3.88
CA GLU A 96 -4.27 1.96 -4.52
C GLU A 96 -3.74 2.36 -5.90
N LYS A 97 -2.45 2.71 -5.97
CA LYS A 97 -1.80 3.08 -7.24
C LYS A 97 -1.85 1.94 -8.25
N MET A 98 -1.65 0.70 -7.81
CA MET A 98 -1.70 -0.47 -8.68
C MET A 98 -3.12 -0.73 -9.20
N LEU A 99 -4.12 -0.67 -8.33
CA LEU A 99 -5.52 -0.86 -8.69
C LEU A 99 -6.01 0.23 -9.65
N LEU A 100 -5.62 1.50 -9.41
CA LEU A 100 -5.96 2.61 -10.30
C LEU A 100 -5.33 2.43 -11.68
N THR A 101 -4.04 2.10 -11.74
CA THR A 101 -3.35 1.82 -13.01
C THR A 101 -4.02 0.64 -13.74
N PHE A 102 -4.37 -0.41 -13.01
CA PHE A 102 -5.03 -1.58 -13.58
C PHE A 102 -6.42 -1.22 -14.15
N TRP A 103 -7.23 -0.49 -13.38
CA TRP A 103 -8.54 -0.02 -13.81
C TRP A 103 -8.48 0.86 -15.05
N ASP A 104 -7.52 1.80 -15.11
CA ASP A 104 -7.28 2.64 -16.28
C ASP A 104 -6.91 1.83 -17.52
N THR A 105 -6.10 0.77 -17.37
CA THR A 105 -5.74 -0.10 -18.50
C THR A 105 -6.92 -0.92 -19.02
N LEU A 106 -7.83 -1.32 -18.12
CA LEU A 106 -9.07 -1.99 -18.51
C LEU A 106 -9.99 -1.03 -19.26
N ARG A 107 -10.18 0.18 -18.73
CA ARG A 107 -11.01 1.23 -19.34
C ARG A 107 -10.55 1.57 -20.75
N LYS A 108 -9.25 1.88 -20.91
CA LYS A 108 -8.65 2.22 -22.22
C LYS A 108 -8.78 1.11 -23.27
N GLY A 109 -8.82 -0.15 -22.84
CA GLY A 109 -8.94 -1.31 -23.73
C GLY A 109 -10.33 -1.92 -23.80
N SER A 110 -11.34 -1.28 -23.21
CA SER A 110 -12.70 -1.81 -23.12
C SER A 110 -13.37 -1.88 -24.50
N GLU A 111 -13.16 -0.87 -25.34
CA GLU A 111 -13.69 -0.81 -26.70
C GLU A 111 -13.05 -1.86 -27.62
N THR A 112 -11.75 -2.13 -27.42
CA THR A 112 -11.00 -3.08 -28.26
C THR A 112 -11.21 -4.53 -27.87
N SER A 113 -11.39 -4.82 -26.57
CA SER A 113 -11.41 -6.19 -26.05
C SER A 113 -12.69 -6.50 -25.28
N ARG A 114 -13.50 -7.39 -25.85
CA ARG A 114 -14.72 -7.93 -25.21
C ARG A 114 -14.44 -8.53 -23.83
N ARG A 115 -13.27 -9.13 -23.63
CA ARG A 115 -12.87 -9.68 -22.32
C ARG A 115 -12.69 -8.57 -21.27
N ARG A 116 -12.04 -7.46 -21.63
CA ARG A 116 -11.86 -6.32 -20.71
C ARG A 116 -13.18 -5.65 -20.36
N ALA A 117 -14.04 -5.45 -21.36
CA ALA A 117 -15.40 -4.95 -21.13
C ALA A 117 -16.21 -5.84 -20.19
N LEU A 118 -16.12 -7.17 -20.34
CA LEU A 118 -16.81 -8.12 -19.48
C LEU A 118 -16.26 -8.08 -18.04
N ILE A 119 -14.94 -8.04 -17.86
CA ILE A 119 -14.31 -7.92 -16.53
C ILE A 119 -14.80 -6.65 -15.84
N MET A 120 -14.80 -5.51 -16.54
CA MET A 120 -15.31 -4.26 -15.98
C MET A 120 -16.78 -4.36 -15.58
N LYS A 121 -17.63 -5.02 -16.37
CA LYS A 121 -19.05 -5.19 -16.05
C LYS A 121 -19.23 -5.99 -14.75
N ILE A 122 -18.55 -7.13 -14.64
CA ILE A 122 -18.59 -8.00 -13.46
C ILE A 122 -18.09 -7.25 -12.21
N GLU A 123 -16.96 -6.55 -12.32
CA GLU A 123 -16.38 -5.83 -11.18
C GLU A 123 -17.26 -4.67 -10.70
N ASN A 124 -17.99 -4.02 -11.61
CA ASN A 124 -18.99 -3.01 -11.27
C ASN A 124 -20.24 -3.62 -10.63
N GLU A 125 -20.71 -4.77 -11.10
CA GLU A 125 -21.85 -5.50 -10.51
C GLU A 125 -21.54 -5.97 -9.09
N ASP A 126 -20.32 -6.48 -8.88
CA ASP A 126 -19.83 -6.97 -7.60
C ASP A 126 -19.43 -5.85 -6.62
N LEU A 127 -19.45 -4.58 -7.07
CA LEU A 127 -19.14 -3.40 -6.26
C LEU A 127 -17.76 -3.49 -5.57
N THR A 128 -16.79 -4.09 -6.26
CA THR A 128 -15.48 -4.36 -5.67
C THR A 128 -14.71 -3.08 -5.35
N HIS A 129 -13.73 -3.18 -4.43
CA HIS A 129 -12.86 -2.05 -4.12
C HIS A 129 -12.15 -1.52 -5.38
N MET A 130 -11.81 -2.39 -6.32
CA MET A 130 -11.15 -2.03 -7.57
C MET A 130 -12.04 -1.17 -8.47
N SER A 131 -13.33 -1.48 -8.62
CA SER A 131 -14.24 -0.66 -9.43
C SER A 131 -14.47 0.74 -8.83
N ARG A 132 -14.44 0.83 -7.49
CA ARG A 132 -14.66 2.08 -6.73
C ARG A 132 -13.37 2.84 -6.40
N ILE A 133 -12.22 2.41 -6.91
CA ILE A 133 -10.92 2.93 -6.51
C ILE A 133 -10.77 4.43 -6.77
N GLU A 134 -11.35 4.94 -7.86
CA GLU A 134 -11.28 6.37 -8.20
C GLU A 134 -12.00 7.24 -7.19
N GLY A 135 -13.20 6.83 -6.77
CA GLY A 135 -13.95 7.52 -5.72
C GLY A 135 -13.18 7.48 -4.40
N PHE A 136 -12.63 6.31 -4.06
CA PHE A 136 -11.85 6.12 -2.83
C PHE A 136 -10.61 7.03 -2.78
N VAL A 137 -9.80 7.04 -3.84
CA VAL A 137 -8.59 7.87 -3.92
C VAL A 137 -8.94 9.36 -3.91
N ARG A 138 -10.02 9.78 -4.59
CA ARG A 138 -10.49 11.16 -4.57
C ARG A 138 -10.88 11.60 -3.16
N CYS A 139 -11.71 10.82 -2.46
CA CYS A 139 -12.12 11.14 -1.09
C CYS A 139 -10.91 11.24 -0.14
N LYS A 140 -9.91 10.37 -0.28
CA LYS A 140 -8.69 10.41 0.51
C LYS A 140 -7.82 11.64 0.24
N GLY A 141 -7.80 12.12 -1.00
CA GLY A 141 -7.13 13.37 -1.38
C GLY A 141 -7.83 14.60 -0.80
N GLU A 142 -9.17 14.61 -0.82
CA GLU A 142 -9.99 15.68 -0.23
C GLU A 142 -9.86 15.72 1.30
N THR A 143 -9.80 14.59 2.00
CA THR A 143 -9.56 14.58 3.46
C THR A 143 -8.18 15.13 3.80
N ALA A 144 -7.16 14.87 2.98
CA ALA A 144 -5.81 15.37 3.20
C ALA A 144 -5.67 16.90 3.02
N THR A 145 -6.53 17.54 2.22
CA THR A 145 -6.53 19.01 2.10
C THR A 145 -7.26 19.69 3.27
N VAL A 146 -8.26 19.03 3.86
CA VAL A 146 -8.99 19.53 5.03
C VAL A 146 -8.13 19.46 6.31
N ASP A 147 -7.38 18.37 6.51
CA ASP A 147 -6.47 18.22 7.65
C ASP A 147 -5.27 19.19 7.62
N ASN A 148 -4.83 19.58 6.41
CA ASN A 148 -3.79 20.61 6.21
C ASN A 148 -4.32 22.04 6.44
N MET A 149 -5.63 22.28 6.36
CA MET A 149 -6.24 23.55 6.76
C MET A 149 -6.52 23.64 8.26
N ALA A 150 -6.73 22.50 8.94
CA ALA A 150 -6.98 22.44 10.38
C ALA A 150 -5.71 22.59 11.26
N THR A 151 -4.51 22.50 10.67
CA THR A 151 -3.22 22.61 11.39
C THR A 151 -2.53 23.97 11.22
N CYS A 152 -3.09 24.89 10.43
CA CYS A 152 -2.55 26.22 10.18
C CYS A 152 -3.24 27.33 11.02
N SER A 153 -3.94 26.95 12.08
CA SER A 153 -4.56 27.87 13.04
C SER A 153 -4.12 27.51 14.46
N ILE A 154 -2.92 27.96 14.85
CA ILE A 154 -2.49 28.43 16.17
C ILE A 154 -1.23 29.27 15.96
#